data_AF-A0A8J3KDA1-F1
#
_entry.id   AF-A0A8J3KDA1-F1
#
_cell.length_a   1.000
_cell.length_b   1.000
_cell.length_c   1.000
_cell.angle_alpha   90.00
_cell.angle_beta   90.00
_cell.angle_gamma   90.00
#
_symmetry.space_group_name_H-M   'P 1'
#
loop_
_entity.id
_entity.type
_entity.pdbx_description
1 polymer ?
#
loop_
_entity_poly.entity_id
_entity_poly.type
_entity_poly.pdbx_seq_one_letter_code
_entity_poly.pdbx_strand_id
1 'polypeptide(L)' 'MSRTVIDIDDEKLDAAARELGTKTKVETVNAALAFVAERRRRAEVFDDPLVWGSPDLADPEIRASARR' A
#
# COMPACT_ATOMS: atom_id res chain seq x y z
N MET A 1 -11.51 8.35 -16.77
CA MET A 1 -11.13 6.93 -16.84
C MET A 1 -11.42 6.39 -18.23
N SER A 2 -10.58 5.51 -18.76
CA SER A 2 -10.91 4.68 -19.93
C SER A 2 -11.68 3.43 -19.47
N ARG A 3 -12.56 2.91 -20.34
CA ARG A 3 -13.28 1.66 -20.07
C ARG A 3 -12.44 0.48 -20.55
N THR A 4 -12.08 -0.39 -19.63
CA THR A 4 -11.36 -1.63 -19.92
C THR A 4 -12.25 -2.81 -19.54
N VAL A 5 -12.34 -3.80 -20.43
CA VAL A 5 -13.02 -5.08 -20.16
C VAL A 5 -11.94 -6.10 -19.83
N ILE A 6 -12.00 -6.66 -18.63
CA ILE A 6 -11.11 -7.71 -18.16
C ILE A 6 -11.92 -8.72 -17.35
N ASP A 7 -11.50 -9.97 -17.39
CA ASP A 7 -12.00 -11.00 -16.49
C ASP A 7 -11.26 -10.89 -15.16
N ILE A 8 -12.00 -10.95 -14.05
CA ILE A 8 -11.47 -10.85 -12.70
C ILE A 8 -12.02 -12.02 -11.90
N ASP A 9 -11.15 -12.61 -11.09
CA ASP A 9 -11.53 -13.59 -10.08
C ASP A 9 -12.36 -12.90 -8.99
N ASP A 10 -13.64 -13.27 -8.91
CA ASP A 10 -14.60 -12.66 -7.98
C ASP A 10 -14.25 -12.92 -6.51
N GLU A 11 -13.62 -14.05 -6.16
CA GLU A 11 -13.22 -14.33 -4.78
C GLU A 11 -12.09 -13.39 -4.34
N LYS A 12 -11.11 -13.16 -5.23
CA LYS A 12 -10.04 -12.19 -4.97
C LYS A 12 -10.57 -10.77 -4.89
N LEU A 13 -11.55 -10.43 -5.75
CA LEU A 13 -12.15 -9.10 -5.76
C LEU A 13 -12.93 -8.83 -4.47
N ASP A 14 -13.69 -9.81 -3.98
CA ASP A 14 -14.43 -9.71 -2.72
C ASP A 14 -13.49 -9.62 -1.51
N ALA A 15 -12.40 -10.38 -1.50
CA ALA A 15 -11.37 -10.28 -0.46
C ALA A 15 -10.77 -8.87 -0.43
N ALA A 16 -10.38 -8.33 -1.58
CA ALA A 16 -9.86 -6.97 -1.69
C ALA A 16 -10.91 -5.93 -1.28
N ALA A 17 -12.19 -6.14 -1.62
CA ALA A 17 -13.25 -5.21 -1.26
C ALA A 17 -13.42 -5.10 0.26
N ARG A 18 -13.36 -6.24 0.97
CA ARG A 18 -13.40 -6.30 2.43
C ARG A 18 -12.20 -5.63 3.07
N GLU A 19 -11.00 -5.88 2.57
CA GLU A 19 -9.76 -5.29 3.10
C GLU A 19 -9.72 -3.77 2.88
N LEU A 20 -10.17 -3.31 1.71
CA LEU A 20 -10.17 -1.90 1.34
C LEU A 20 -11.42 -1.14 1.82
N GLY A 21 -12.43 -1.83 2.38
CA GLY A 21 -13.69 -1.23 2.83
C GLY A 21 -14.56 -0.64 1.70
N THR A 22 -14.42 -1.17 0.49
CA THR A 22 -15.10 -0.65 -0.72
C THR A 22 -16.41 -1.36 -0.99
N LYS A 23 -17.34 -0.70 -1.69
CA LYS A 23 -18.71 -1.21 -1.91
C LYS A 23 -18.97 -1.65 -3.35
N THR A 24 -18.17 -1.18 -4.31
CA THR A 24 -18.38 -1.48 -5.72
C THR A 24 -17.12 -2.06 -6.35
N LYS A 25 -17.28 -2.96 -7.32
CA LYS A 25 -16.16 -3.58 -8.06
C LYS A 25 -15.20 -2.54 -8.64
N VAL A 26 -15.73 -1.45 -9.20
CA VAL A 26 -14.92 -0.36 -9.78
C VAL A 26 -14.13 0.37 -8.70
N GLU A 27 -14.75 0.67 -7.57
CA GLU A 27 -14.08 1.31 -6.43
C GLU A 27 -12.96 0.42 -5.89
N THR A 28 -13.22 -0.88 -5.71
CA THR A 28 -12.22 -1.86 -5.26
C THR A 28 -11.01 -1.90 -6.18
N VAL A 29 -11.23 -2.02 -7.50
CA VAL A 29 -10.13 -2.11 -8.48
C VAL A 29 -9.31 -0.82 -8.49
N ASN A 30 -9.95 0.35 -8.51
CA ASN A 30 -9.22 1.62 -8.52
C ASN A 30 -8.46 1.85 -7.21
N ALA A 31 -9.06 1.53 -6.06
CA ALA A 31 -8.40 1.62 -4.76
C ALA A 31 -7.20 0.66 -4.66
N ALA A 32 -7.35 -0.59 -5.13
CA ALA A 32 -6.27 -1.56 -5.15
C ALA A 32 -5.09 -1.10 -6.03
N LEU A 33 -5.38 -0.59 -7.24
CA LEU A 33 -4.35 -0.07 -8.13
C LEU A 33 -3.61 1.14 -7.52
N ALA A 34 -4.36 2.07 -6.90
CA ALA A 34 -3.76 3.21 -6.19
C ALA A 34 -2.90 2.75 -5.01
N PHE A 35 -3.39 1.79 -4.23
CA PHE A 35 -2.66 1.24 -3.09
C PHE A 35 -1.31 0.63 -3.52
N VAL A 36 -1.29 -0.15 -4.61
CA VAL A 36 -0.08 -0.77 -5.14
C VAL A 36 0.88 0.27 -5.74
N ALA A 37 0.36 1.25 -6.47
CA ALA A 37 1.18 2.35 -7.01
C ALA A 37 1.87 3.16 -5.89
N GLU A 38 1.16 3.37 -4.77
CA GLU A 38 1.68 4.08 -3.61
C GLU A 38 2.59 3.20 -2.73
N ARG A 39 2.49 1.87 -2.83
CA ARG A 39 3.29 0.94 -2.02
C ARG A 39 4.80 1.15 -2.21
N ARG A 40 5.23 1.41 -3.45
CA ARG A 40 6.65 1.66 -3.75
C ARG A 40 7.11 3.00 -3.18
N ARG A 41 6.31 4.06 -3.34
CA ARG A 41 6.61 5.38 -2.77
C ARG A 41 6.68 5.33 -1.24
N ARG A 42 5.76 4.64 -0.57
CA ARG A 42 5.81 4.44 0.89
C ARG A 42 7.06 3.71 1.35
N ALA A 43 7.56 2.74 0.59
CA ALA A 43 8.83 2.07 0.93
C ALA A 43 10.02 3.03 0.85
N GLU A 44 10.07 3.88 -0.18
CA GLU A 44 11.14 4.87 -0.39
C GLU A 44 11.08 6.03 0.64
N VAL A 45 9.89 6.42 1.09
CA VAL A 45 9.70 7.45 2.14
C VAL A 45 10.35 7.03 3.47
N PHE A 46 10.41 5.74 3.78
CA PHE A 46 11.06 5.27 5.01
C PHE A 46 12.59 5.27 4.97
N ASP A 47 13.19 5.55 3.81
CA ASP A 47 14.62 5.79 3.66
C ASP A 47 14.98 7.27 3.88
N ASP A 48 13.99 8.16 3.99
CA ASP A 48 14.21 9.58 4.27
C ASP A 48 14.40 9.81 5.79
N PRO A 49 15.58 10.30 6.24
CA PRO A 49 15.84 10.60 7.65
C PRO A 49 14.87 11.60 8.29
N LEU A 50 14.21 12.46 7.50
CA LEU A 50 13.24 13.44 7.99
C LEU A 50 11.89 12.82 8.38
N VAL A 51 11.56 11.63 7.85
CA VAL A 51 10.29 10.94 8.12
C VAL A 51 10.25 10.35 9.53
N TRP A 52 11.42 10.04 10.09
CA TRP A 52 11.52 9.43 11.40
C TRP A 52 11.57 10.39 12.58
N GLY A 53 11.66 11.69 12.35
CA GLY A 53 11.59 12.72 13.40
C GLY A 53 12.74 12.69 14.43
N SER A 54 13.66 11.73 14.34
CA SER A 54 14.94 11.72 15.07
C SER A 54 16.03 11.08 14.20
N PRO A 55 17.28 11.58 14.27
CA PRO A 55 18.41 11.01 13.53
C PRO A 55 18.64 9.52 13.82
N ASP A 56 18.37 9.08 15.05
CA ASP A 56 18.61 7.71 15.49
C ASP A 56 17.68 6.70 14.80
N LEU A 57 16.43 7.09 14.52
CA LEU A 57 15.47 6.22 13.84
C LEU A 57 15.70 6.13 12.32
N ALA A 58 16.54 7.01 11.76
CA ALA A 58 17.03 6.90 10.39
C ALA A 58 18.05 5.77 10.21
N ASP A 59 18.67 5.31 11.29
CA ASP A 59 19.61 4.19 11.27
C ASP A 59 18.88 2.82 11.12
N PRO A 60 19.17 2.04 10.07
CA PRO A 60 18.60 0.70 9.88
C PRO A 60 18.86 -0.27 11.04
N GLU A 61 20.03 -0.18 11.71
CA GLU A 61 20.40 -1.06 12.82
C GLU A 61 19.57 -0.76 14.07
N ILE A 62 19.32 0.52 14.34
CA ILE A 62 18.44 0.94 15.44
C ILE A 62 17.01 0.44 15.18
N ARG A 63 16.50 0.57 13.95
CA ARG A 63 15.17 0.03 13.58
C ARG A 63 15.09 -1.50 13.71
N ALA A 64 16.17 -2.21 13.40
CA ALA A 64 16.23 -3.66 13.53
C ALA A 64 16.25 -4.10 15.00
N SER A 65 16.94 -3.36 15.87
CA SER A 65 17.02 -3.65 17.31
C SER A 65 15.68 -3.49 18.04
N ALA A 66 14.80 -2.58 17.60
CA ALA A 66 13.50 -2.33 18.19
C ALA A 66 12.45 -3.42 17.90
N ARG A 67 12.70 -4.32 16.94
CA ARG A 67 11.81 -5.43 16.57
C ARG A 67 12.16 -6.74 17.28
N ARG A 68 13.16 -6.72 18.16
CA ARG A 68 13.72 -7.90 18.82
C ARG A 68 13.12 -8.14 20.19
#